data_AF-A0A828Z4S8-F1
#
_entry.id   AF-A0A828Z4S8-F1
#
_cell.length_a   1.000
_cell.length_b   1.000
_cell.length_c   1.000
_cell.angle_alpha   90.00
_cell.angle_beta   90.00
_cell.angle_gamma   90.00
#
_symmetry.space_group_name_H-M   'P 1'
#
loop_
_entity.id
_entity.type
_entity.pdbx_description
1 polymer ?
#
loop_
_entity_poly.entity_id
_entity_poly.type
_entity_poly.pdbx_seq_one_letter_code
_entity_poly.pdbx_strand_id
1 'polypeptide(L)'
;MDIFLVLFFVGISNAPTQWIVKEIGKLYAVESKAKLSSEEHLSLRQSESKPIVNVIRSWMNKRIVEVAPKSSMGKALSYLAGQWEKLILFLDHPELQLDTNLVENDIRPFVVGRKNGLFSGCPEGATASAGFYSLIQCAKLAGFDPYAFLRELFKSWETHPRTLACKDLPQFRETGLH
;
A
#
# COMPACT_ATOMS: atom_id res chain seq x y z
N MET A 1 -4.93 -0.43 -0.84
CA MET A 1 -6.02 -0.04 -1.75
C MET A 1 -6.44 1.36 -1.37
N ASP A 2 -5.89 2.29 -2.13
CA ASP A 2 -5.69 3.66 -1.71
C ASP A 2 -6.83 4.62 -2.00
N ILE A 3 -6.77 5.81 -1.40
CA ILE A 3 -7.56 6.99 -1.79
C ILE A 3 -7.46 7.26 -3.32
N PHE A 4 -6.34 6.89 -3.95
CA PHE A 4 -6.14 6.96 -5.40
C PHE A 4 -7.10 6.10 -6.22
N LEU A 5 -7.64 5.00 -5.67
CA LEU A 5 -8.62 4.19 -6.39
C LEU A 5 -9.95 4.94 -6.57
N VAL A 6 -10.32 5.76 -5.59
CA VAL A 6 -11.51 6.64 -5.68
C VAL A 6 -11.33 7.59 -6.87
N LEU A 7 -10.16 8.20 -6.99
CA LEU A 7 -9.85 9.12 -8.10
C LEU A 7 -9.91 8.43 -9.47
N PHE A 8 -9.50 7.16 -9.55
CA PHE A 8 -9.59 6.38 -10.79
C PHE A 8 -11.04 6.13 -11.25
N PHE A 9 -11.99 5.97 -10.33
CA PHE A 9 -13.40 5.74 -10.68
C PHE A 9 -14.22 7.01 -10.91
N VAL A 10 -13.80 8.18 -10.41
CA VAL A 10 -14.60 9.42 -10.46
C VAL A 10 -14.52 10.11 -11.83
N GLY A 11 -13.59 9.70 -12.72
CA GLY A 11 -13.48 10.25 -14.07
C GLY A 11 -12.85 11.65 -14.06
N ILE A 12 -11.71 11.80 -14.74
CA ILE A 12 -10.78 12.93 -14.55
C ILE A 12 -11.30 14.29 -15.10
N SER A 13 -12.46 14.33 -15.77
CA SER A 13 -12.92 15.50 -16.52
C SER A 13 -14.05 16.33 -15.89
N ASN A 14 -14.45 16.09 -14.63
CA ASN A 14 -15.51 16.87 -13.98
C ASN A 14 -14.99 17.74 -12.80
N ALA A 15 -15.62 18.90 -12.57
CA ALA A 15 -15.27 19.82 -11.49
C ALA A 15 -15.26 19.18 -10.07
N PRO A 16 -16.17 18.25 -9.74
CA PRO A 16 -16.10 17.48 -8.50
C PRO A 16 -14.78 16.71 -8.30
N THR A 17 -14.22 16.11 -9.36
CA THR A 17 -12.92 15.40 -9.30
C THR A 17 -11.78 16.34 -8.95
N GLN A 18 -11.73 17.52 -9.58
CA GLN A 18 -10.67 18.49 -9.33
C GLN A 18 -10.67 18.99 -7.88
N TRP A 19 -11.86 19.19 -7.31
CA TRP A 19 -12.00 19.60 -5.92
C TRP A 19 -11.46 18.54 -4.97
N ILE A 20 -11.84 17.26 -5.13
CA ILE A 20 -11.38 16.21 -4.22
C ILE A 20 -9.86 15.96 -4.34
N VAL A 21 -9.29 16.05 -5.55
CA VAL A 21 -7.83 16.00 -5.75
C VAL A 21 -7.14 17.12 -4.98
N LYS A 22 -7.69 18.34 -5.01
CA LYS A 22 -7.14 19.47 -4.26
C LYS A 22 -7.20 19.24 -2.75
N GLU A 23 -8.30 18.71 -2.23
CA GLU A 23 -8.42 18.42 -0.79
C GLU A 23 -7.46 17.31 -0.34
N ILE A 24 -7.31 16.25 -1.15
CA ILE A 24 -6.30 15.21 -0.91
C ILE A 24 -4.88 15.80 -0.94
N GLY A 25 -4.59 16.71 -1.88
CA GLY A 25 -3.32 17.41 -1.95
C GLY A 25 -2.99 18.19 -0.68
N LYS A 26 -3.98 18.75 0.01
CA LYS A 26 -3.77 19.39 1.32
C LYS A 26 -3.36 18.38 2.39
N LEU A 27 -3.91 17.17 2.39
CA LEU A 27 -3.48 16.11 3.32
C LEU A 27 -1.99 15.79 3.13
N TYR A 28 -1.54 15.61 1.89
CA TYR A 28 -0.11 15.41 1.61
C TYR A 28 0.77 16.60 2.04
N ALA A 29 0.27 17.82 1.90
CA ALA A 29 0.99 19.00 2.39
C ALA A 29 1.16 18.95 3.92
N VAL A 30 0.14 18.50 4.68
CA VAL A 30 0.28 18.29 6.13
C VAL A 30 1.29 17.18 6.43
N GLU A 31 1.19 16.04 5.75
CA GLU A 31 2.10 14.90 5.92
C GLU A 31 3.57 15.28 5.66
N SER A 32 3.83 16.23 4.76
CA SER A 32 5.19 16.69 4.46
C SER A 32 5.83 17.57 5.54
N LYS A 33 5.05 18.08 6.50
CA LYS A 33 5.53 19.02 7.53
C LYS A 33 6.28 18.35 8.68
N ALA A 34 6.06 17.05 8.90
CA ALA A 34 6.65 16.32 10.00
C ALA A 34 7.12 14.94 9.57
N LYS A 35 8.07 14.39 10.34
CA LYS A 35 8.54 13.02 10.12
C LYS A 35 7.49 12.02 10.60
N LEU A 36 7.27 10.97 9.81
CA LEU A 36 6.41 9.84 10.19
C LEU A 36 6.80 9.29 11.57
N SER A 37 5.79 8.89 12.34
CA SER A 37 5.92 8.35 13.71
C SER A 37 6.36 9.34 14.79
N SER A 38 6.45 10.64 14.50
CA SER A 38 6.73 11.66 15.51
C SER A 38 5.47 12.12 16.25
N GLU A 39 5.61 12.57 17.50
CA GLU A 39 4.51 13.16 18.27
C GLU A 39 3.95 14.43 17.61
N GLU A 40 4.83 15.23 17.01
CA GLU A 40 4.48 16.42 16.22
C GLU A 40 3.57 16.06 15.03
N HIS A 41 3.84 14.94 14.37
CA HIS A 41 3.04 14.47 13.24
C HIS A 41 1.61 14.14 13.65
N LEU A 42 1.43 13.46 14.78
CA LEU A 42 0.10 13.16 15.32
C LEU A 42 -0.67 14.45 15.64
N SER A 43 -0.01 15.41 16.27
CA SER A 43 -0.59 16.72 16.59
C SER A 43 -1.06 17.45 15.34
N LEU A 44 -0.22 17.51 14.29
CA LEU A 44 -0.56 18.09 12.98
C LEU A 44 -1.74 17.37 12.32
N ARG A 45 -1.81 16.05 12.40
CA ARG A 45 -2.94 15.29 11.85
C ARG A 45 -4.25 15.64 12.55
N GLN A 46 -4.24 15.78 13.88
CA GLN A 46 -5.43 16.15 14.63
C GLN A 46 -5.85 17.61 14.40
N SER A 47 -4.89 18.54 14.27
CA SER A 47 -5.18 19.98 14.09
C SER A 47 -5.51 20.36 12.65
N GLU A 48 -4.84 19.75 11.66
CA GLU A 48 -4.93 20.15 10.25
C GLU A 48 -5.59 19.09 9.35
N SER A 49 -5.17 17.83 9.43
CA SER A 49 -5.70 16.77 8.56
C SER A 49 -7.16 16.41 8.88
N LYS A 50 -7.52 16.31 10.16
CA LYS A 50 -8.86 15.93 10.62
C LYS A 50 -9.97 16.87 10.11
N PRO A 51 -9.82 18.21 10.15
CA PRO A 51 -10.77 19.13 9.49
C PRO A 51 -10.94 18.85 7.99
N ILE A 52 -9.85 18.60 7.26
CA ILE A 52 -9.88 18.31 5.82
C ILE A 52 -10.64 17.00 5.56
N VAL A 53 -10.34 15.96 6.33
CA VAL A 53 -11.04 14.66 6.26
C VAL A 53 -12.55 14.82 6.51
N ASN A 54 -12.94 15.65 7.48
CA ASN A 54 -14.37 15.93 7.74
C ASN A 54 -15.06 16.64 6.58
N VAL A 55 -14.37 17.58 5.92
CA VAL A 55 -14.86 18.27 4.72
C VAL A 55 -15.06 17.27 3.58
N ILE A 56 -14.09 16.37 3.35
CA ILE A 56 -14.20 15.30 2.34
C ILE A 56 -15.38 14.37 2.68
N ARG A 57 -15.54 13.96 3.95
CA ARG A 57 -16.67 13.10 4.40
C ARG A 57 -18.01 13.75 4.10
N SER A 58 -18.14 15.03 4.44
CA SER A 58 -19.37 15.80 4.24
C SER A 58 -19.73 15.94 2.77
N TRP A 59 -18.73 16.19 1.92
CA TRP A 59 -18.90 16.24 0.48
C TRP A 59 -19.32 14.89 -0.10
N MET A 60 -18.68 13.79 0.33
CA MET A 60 -19.00 12.43 -0.10
C MET A 60 -20.44 12.05 0.28
N ASN A 61 -20.84 12.32 1.53
CA ASN A 61 -22.17 12.01 2.04
C ASN A 61 -23.30 12.78 1.32
N LYS A 62 -23.00 13.99 0.82
CA LYS A 62 -23.95 14.71 -0.05
C LYS A 62 -24.02 14.07 -1.43
N ARG A 63 -22.86 13.80 -2.03
CA ARG A 63 -22.76 13.26 -3.39
C ARG A 63 -23.36 11.87 -3.54
N ILE A 64 -23.25 11.00 -2.54
CA ILE A 64 -23.76 9.63 -2.61
C ILE A 64 -25.29 9.59 -2.78
N VAL A 65 -26.00 10.61 -2.30
CA VAL A 65 -27.48 10.73 -2.42
C VAL A 65 -27.88 11.31 -3.79
N GLU A 66 -27.02 12.12 -4.41
CA GLU A 66 -27.28 12.76 -5.70
C GLU A 66 -27.03 11.83 -6.91
N VAL A 67 -26.20 10.80 -6.74
CA VAL A 67 -25.80 9.91 -7.85
C VAL A 67 -26.61 8.63 -7.86
N ALA A 68 -26.92 8.13 -9.07
CA ALA A 68 -27.57 6.83 -9.20
C ALA A 68 -26.68 5.71 -8.62
N PRO A 69 -27.16 4.86 -7.69
CA PRO A 69 -26.33 3.86 -7.02
C PRO A 69 -25.61 2.87 -7.95
N LYS A 70 -26.24 2.54 -9.09
CA LYS A 70 -25.68 1.61 -10.08
C LYS A 70 -24.67 2.25 -11.05
N SER A 71 -24.55 3.58 -11.05
CA SER A 71 -23.54 4.28 -11.85
C SER A 71 -22.12 3.96 -11.35
N SER A 72 -21.11 4.19 -12.20
CA SER A 72 -19.71 4.06 -11.82
C SER A 72 -19.36 4.92 -10.58
N MET A 73 -19.85 6.16 -10.56
CA MET A 73 -19.65 7.08 -9.43
C MET A 73 -20.39 6.63 -8.17
N GLY A 74 -21.64 6.15 -8.29
CA GLY A 74 -22.40 5.60 -7.16
C GLY A 74 -21.67 4.43 -6.51
N LYS A 75 -21.20 3.47 -7.32
CA LYS A 75 -20.41 2.33 -6.83
C LYS A 75 -19.12 2.77 -6.13
N ALA A 76 -18.41 3.76 -6.68
CA ALA A 76 -17.19 4.28 -6.09
C ALA A 76 -17.41 4.96 -4.74
N LEU A 77 -18.45 5.81 -4.64
CA LEU A 77 -18.80 6.49 -3.39
C LEU A 77 -19.31 5.50 -2.34
N SER A 78 -20.11 4.51 -2.71
CA SER A 78 -20.54 3.46 -1.78
C SER A 78 -19.38 2.62 -1.27
N TYR A 79 -18.43 2.28 -2.15
CA TYR A 79 -17.22 1.58 -1.75
C TYR A 79 -16.37 2.41 -0.77
N LEU A 80 -16.14 3.69 -1.12
CA LEU A 80 -15.40 4.61 -0.27
C LEU A 80 -16.04 4.76 1.11
N ALA A 81 -17.37 4.95 1.16
CA ALA A 81 -18.11 5.04 2.41
C ALA A 81 -17.94 3.77 3.27
N GLY A 82 -17.92 2.59 2.65
CA GLY A 82 -17.69 1.33 3.36
C GLY A 82 -16.25 1.13 3.87
N GLN A 83 -15.26 1.82 3.31
CA GLN A 83 -13.87 1.80 3.79
C GLN A 83 -13.52 2.99 4.70
N TRP A 84 -14.44 3.93 4.91
CA TRP A 84 -14.14 5.22 5.53
C TRP A 84 -13.46 5.09 6.90
N GLU A 85 -13.98 4.23 7.78
CA GLU A 85 -13.42 4.02 9.12
C GLU A 85 -11.97 3.51 9.08
N LYS A 86 -11.57 2.77 8.04
CA LYS A 86 -10.18 2.34 7.85
C LYS A 86 -9.30 3.46 7.31
N LEU A 87 -9.85 4.27 6.41
CA LEU A 87 -9.11 5.37 5.77
C LEU A 87 -8.79 6.52 6.72
N ILE A 88 -9.50 6.64 7.85
CA ILE A 88 -9.22 7.68 8.84
C ILE A 88 -8.28 7.23 9.96
N LEU A 89 -7.91 5.93 10.03
CA LEU A 89 -7.03 5.41 11.08
C LEU A 89 -5.67 6.12 11.13
N PHE A 90 -5.13 6.58 9.99
CA PHE A 90 -3.88 7.31 9.99
C PHE A 90 -3.94 8.57 10.87
N LEU A 91 -5.11 9.18 11.09
CA LEU A 91 -5.25 10.35 11.96
C LEU A 91 -4.83 10.06 13.40
N ASP A 92 -5.02 8.83 13.87
CA ASP A 92 -4.80 8.43 15.26
C ASP A 92 -3.50 7.63 15.44
N HIS A 93 -2.87 7.21 14.33
CA HIS A 93 -1.71 6.33 14.30
C HIS A 93 -0.55 6.97 13.52
N PRO A 94 0.41 7.65 14.18
CA PRO A 94 1.48 8.39 13.51
C PRO A 94 2.42 7.50 12.69
N GLU A 95 2.47 6.19 12.96
CA GLU A 95 3.22 5.18 12.22
C GLU A 95 2.59 4.80 10.87
N LEU A 96 1.29 5.02 10.71
CA LEU A 96 0.60 4.70 9.46
C LEU A 96 0.82 5.79 8.44
N GLN A 97 1.17 5.39 7.21
CA GLN A 97 1.19 6.30 6.07
C GLN A 97 -0.24 6.63 5.62
N LEU A 98 -0.41 7.81 5.02
CA LEU A 98 -1.68 8.23 4.40
C LEU A 98 -2.12 7.28 3.29
N ASP A 99 -1.15 6.70 2.59
CA ASP A 99 -1.35 5.82 1.45
C ASP A 99 -0.60 4.49 1.63
N THR A 100 -1.05 3.50 0.87
CA THR A 100 -0.45 2.18 0.70
C THR A 100 0.44 2.09 -0.54
N ASN A 101 0.84 3.21 -1.15
CA ASN A 101 1.57 3.19 -2.42
C ASN A 101 2.89 2.43 -2.35
N LEU A 102 3.60 2.48 -1.21
CA LEU A 102 4.80 1.68 -1.01
C LEU A 102 4.50 0.18 -1.08
N VAL A 103 3.47 -0.26 -0.35
CA VAL A 103 3.03 -1.67 -0.35
C VAL A 103 2.55 -2.09 -1.73
N GLU A 104 1.78 -1.24 -2.42
CA GLU A 104 1.30 -1.51 -3.78
C GLU A 104 2.45 -1.55 -4.79
N ASN A 105 3.44 -0.66 -4.68
CA ASN A 105 4.64 -0.66 -5.51
C ASN A 105 5.49 -1.92 -5.28
N ASP A 106 5.64 -2.35 -4.03
CA ASP A 106 6.38 -3.56 -3.70
C ASP A 106 5.71 -4.79 -4.30
N ILE A 107 4.38 -4.89 -4.18
CA ILE A 107 3.59 -6.02 -4.70
C ILE A 107 3.42 -5.96 -6.23
N ARG A 108 3.52 -4.80 -6.88
CA ARG A 108 3.30 -4.65 -8.34
C ARG A 108 4.17 -5.59 -9.20
N PRO A 109 5.48 -5.78 -8.96
CA PRO A 109 6.28 -6.81 -9.60
C PRO A 109 5.68 -8.22 -9.55
N PHE A 110 5.05 -8.60 -8.44
CA PHE A 110 4.37 -9.90 -8.32
C PHE A 110 3.10 -9.96 -9.19
N VAL A 111 2.27 -8.93 -9.14
CA VAL A 111 1.03 -8.86 -9.94
C VAL A 111 1.33 -8.90 -11.43
N VAL A 112 2.37 -8.17 -11.87
CA VAL A 112 2.85 -8.19 -13.26
C VAL A 112 3.52 -9.53 -13.60
N GLY A 113 4.34 -10.06 -12.69
CA GLY A 113 5.02 -11.34 -12.84
C GLY A 113 4.06 -12.53 -12.98
N ARG A 114 2.92 -12.53 -12.26
CA ARG A 114 1.86 -13.54 -12.39
C ARG A 114 1.24 -13.57 -13.79
N LYS A 115 1.20 -12.43 -14.50
CA LYS A 115 0.72 -12.36 -15.89
C LYS A 115 1.73 -12.97 -16.88
N ASN A 116 3.01 -13.03 -16.50
CA ASN A 116 4.12 -13.52 -17.33
C ASN A 116 4.68 -14.89 -16.87
N GLY A 117 4.19 -15.43 -15.75
CA GLY A 117 4.68 -16.68 -15.16
C GLY A 117 3.96 -17.91 -15.72
N LEU A 118 4.72 -18.86 -16.26
CA LEU A 118 4.26 -20.14 -16.81
C LEU A 118 3.59 -21.09 -15.78
N PHE A 119 3.58 -20.73 -14.50
CA PHE A 119 3.11 -21.59 -13.38
C PHE A 119 1.87 -21.03 -12.64
N SER A 120 1.20 -20.02 -13.19
CA SER A 120 0.19 -19.22 -12.46
C SER A 120 -1.22 -19.81 -12.43
N GLY A 121 -1.40 -21.06 -12.88
CA GLY A 121 -2.71 -21.69 -13.11
C GLY A 121 -3.21 -22.65 -12.03
N CYS A 122 -2.38 -23.06 -11.07
CA CYS A 122 -2.76 -24.00 -10.01
C CYS A 122 -2.36 -23.50 -8.60
N PRO A 123 -3.04 -23.96 -7.53
CA PRO A 123 -2.74 -23.58 -6.14
C PRO A 123 -1.27 -23.81 -5.73
N GLU A 124 -0.66 -24.88 -6.24
CA GLU A 124 0.74 -25.24 -5.97
C GLU A 124 1.70 -24.22 -6.58
N GLY A 125 1.43 -23.78 -7.82
CA GLY A 125 2.22 -22.75 -8.50
C GLY A 125 2.07 -21.37 -7.86
N ALA A 126 0.89 -21.05 -7.33
CA ALA A 126 0.68 -19.83 -6.53
C ALA A 126 1.48 -19.86 -5.22
N THR A 127 1.51 -21.01 -4.55
CA THR A 127 2.27 -21.23 -3.31
C THR A 127 3.78 -21.12 -3.55
N ALA A 128 4.29 -21.75 -4.61
CA ALA A 128 5.69 -21.65 -4.99
C ALA A 128 6.08 -20.19 -5.31
N SER A 129 5.26 -19.49 -6.09
CA SER A 129 5.49 -18.08 -6.45
C SER A 129 5.51 -17.16 -5.23
N ALA A 130 4.61 -17.37 -4.27
CA ALA A 130 4.59 -16.64 -3.01
C ALA A 130 5.86 -16.88 -2.18
N GLY A 131 6.37 -18.11 -2.16
CA GLY A 131 7.62 -18.48 -1.50
C GLY A 131 8.84 -17.76 -2.11
N PHE A 132 9.00 -17.81 -3.43
CA PHE A 132 10.07 -17.10 -4.14
C PHE A 132 10.04 -15.59 -3.89
N TYR A 133 8.85 -15.00 -3.92
CA TYR A 133 8.70 -13.57 -3.68
C TYR A 133 9.03 -13.19 -2.23
N SER A 134 8.63 -14.01 -1.27
CA SER A 134 8.98 -13.82 0.14
C SER A 134 10.49 -13.81 0.34
N LEU A 135 11.23 -14.70 -0.34
CA LEU A 135 12.70 -14.72 -0.32
C LEU A 135 13.33 -13.46 -0.92
N ILE A 136 12.81 -13.00 -2.06
CA ILE A 136 13.28 -11.77 -2.72
C ILE A 136 13.06 -10.56 -1.80
N GLN A 137 11.89 -10.47 -1.16
CA GLN A 137 11.59 -9.36 -0.26
C GLN A 137 12.42 -9.42 1.02
N CYS A 138 12.66 -10.61 1.58
CA CYS A 138 13.59 -10.77 2.70
C CYS A 138 15.01 -10.28 2.32
N ALA A 139 15.51 -10.63 1.14
CA ALA A 139 16.83 -10.18 0.66
C ALA A 139 16.90 -8.65 0.54
N LYS A 140 15.88 -8.03 -0.06
CA LYS A 140 15.80 -6.57 -0.19
C LYS A 140 15.76 -5.87 1.17
N LEU A 141 14.90 -6.34 2.09
CA LEU A 141 14.77 -5.77 3.44
C LEU A 141 16.07 -5.89 4.24
N ALA A 142 16.82 -6.98 4.05
CA ALA A 142 18.12 -7.18 4.68
C ALA A 142 19.29 -6.50 3.93
N GLY A 143 19.02 -5.77 2.85
CA GLY A 143 20.03 -5.02 2.08
C GLY A 143 20.92 -5.86 1.17
N PHE A 144 20.51 -7.10 0.85
CA PHE A 144 21.23 -7.98 -0.07
C PHE A 144 20.73 -7.80 -1.52
N ASP A 145 21.62 -8.01 -2.49
CA ASP A 145 21.21 -8.19 -3.89
C ASP A 145 20.36 -9.48 -4.01
N PRO A 146 19.09 -9.40 -4.44
CA PRO A 146 18.19 -10.55 -4.43
C PRO A 146 18.67 -11.71 -5.32
N TYR A 147 19.33 -11.40 -6.43
CA TYR A 147 19.81 -12.41 -7.36
C TYR A 147 21.02 -13.16 -6.81
N ALA A 148 22.00 -12.44 -6.24
CA ALA A 148 23.13 -13.05 -5.53
C ALA A 148 22.65 -13.94 -4.38
N PHE A 149 21.72 -13.44 -3.55
CA PHE A 149 21.14 -14.21 -2.44
C PHE A 149 20.49 -15.52 -2.92
N LEU A 150 19.59 -15.44 -3.90
CA LEU A 150 18.92 -16.64 -4.42
C LEU A 150 19.90 -17.63 -5.04
N ARG A 151 20.92 -17.14 -5.76
CA ARG A 151 21.96 -18.00 -6.36
C ARG A 151 22.73 -18.76 -5.27
N GLU A 152 23.17 -18.07 -4.22
CA GLU A 152 23.88 -18.70 -3.10
C GLU A 152 22.99 -19.71 -2.37
N LEU A 153 21.74 -19.33 -2.10
CA LEU A 153 20.76 -20.20 -1.46
C LEU A 153 20.57 -21.51 -2.25
N PHE A 154 20.26 -21.43 -3.55
CA PHE A 154 20.04 -22.63 -4.37
C PHE A 154 21.32 -23.44 -4.57
N LYS A 155 22.47 -22.79 -4.72
CA LYS A 155 23.77 -23.49 -4.77
C LYS A 155 24.05 -24.26 -3.48
N SER A 156 23.66 -23.72 -2.31
CA SER A 156 23.81 -24.44 -1.05
C SER A 156 22.94 -25.71 -0.99
N TRP A 157 21.78 -25.69 -1.64
CA TRP A 157 20.83 -26.82 -1.66
C TRP A 157 21.24 -27.93 -2.64
N GLU A 158 22.07 -27.64 -3.65
CA GLU A 158 22.66 -28.67 -4.52
C GLU A 158 23.47 -29.70 -3.72
N THR A 159 24.15 -29.25 -2.66
CA THR A 159 24.96 -30.12 -1.81
C THR A 159 24.14 -30.82 -0.72
N HIS A 160 23.03 -30.21 -0.28
CA HIS A 160 22.17 -30.70 0.80
C HIS A 160 20.71 -30.28 0.56
N PRO A 161 19.92 -31.09 -0.17
CA PRO A 161 18.51 -30.78 -0.42
C PRO A 161 17.75 -30.64 0.90
N ARG A 162 17.10 -29.49 1.12
CA ARG A 162 16.31 -29.24 2.34
C ARG A 162 15.11 -28.35 2.06
N THR A 163 14.12 -28.43 2.95
CA THR A 163 13.03 -27.45 3.01
C THR A 163 13.56 -26.13 3.56
N LEU A 164 13.09 -25.01 3.00
CA LEU A 164 13.43 -23.66 3.47
C LEU A 164 13.18 -23.55 4.98
N ALA A 165 14.23 -23.21 5.74
CA ALA A 165 14.14 -22.97 7.18
C ALA A 165 14.46 -21.50 7.51
N CYS A 166 14.01 -20.99 8.66
CA CYS A 166 14.30 -19.59 9.06
C CYS A 166 15.80 -19.24 9.08
N LYS A 167 16.67 -20.23 9.32
CA LYS A 167 18.13 -20.06 9.28
C LYS A 167 18.68 -19.77 7.87
N ASP A 168 17.92 -20.10 6.83
CA ASP A 168 18.28 -19.89 5.43
C ASP A 168 17.87 -18.50 4.92
N LEU A 169 17.03 -17.79 5.69
CA LEU A 169 16.65 -16.42 5.41
C LEU A 169 17.82 -15.49 5.73
N PRO A 170 17.98 -14.38 4.99
CA PRO A 170 19.00 -13.40 5.27
C PRO A 170 18.72 -12.85 6.66
N GLN A 171 19.66 -13.07 7.59
CA GLN A 171 19.57 -12.51 8.93
C GLN A 171 19.62 -10.99 8.78
N PHE A 172 18.65 -10.29 9.37
CA PHE A 172 18.66 -8.84 9.39
C PHE A 172 20.00 -8.41 9.98
N ARG A 173 20.84 -7.74 9.18
CA ARG A 173 21.98 -7.03 9.77
C ARG A 173 21.36 -6.09 10.77
N GLU A 174 21.72 -6.21 12.04
CA GLU A 174 21.49 -5.12 12.99
C GLU A 174 22.09 -3.89 12.32
N THR A 175 21.24 -3.00 11.81
CA THR A 175 21.70 -1.73 11.28
C THR A 175 22.28 -1.01 12.46
N GLY A 176 23.60 -1.08 12.59
CA GLY A 176 24.37 -0.25 13.50
C GLY A 176 24.01 1.19 13.19
N LEU A 177 23.15 1.76 14.02
CA LEU A 177 23.06 3.19 14.24
C LEU A 177 24.38 3.62 14.87
N HIS A 178 25.33 3.97 14.02
CA HIS A 178 26.49 4.81 14.34
C HIS A 178 26.52 5.98 13.38
#